data_AF-A0AAN8FUI8-F1
#
_entry.id   AF-A0AAN8FUI8-F1
#
_cell.length_a   1.000
_cell.length_b   1.000
_cell.length_c   1.000
_cell.angle_alpha   90.00
_cell.angle_beta   90.00
_cell.angle_gamma   90.00
#
_symmetry.space_group_name_H-M   'P 1'
#
loop_
_entity.id
_entity.type
_entity.pdbx_description
1 polymer ?
#
loop_
_entity_poly.entity_id
_entity_poly.type
_entity_poly.pdbx_seq_one_letter_code
_entity_poly.pdbx_strand_id
1 'polypeptide(L)'
;MFRKLMERLGMKKFYLQGGDWGSLITSNLAKIYPSQVFGLHLNMIGVMPGSSLRATALDIIGSWIPKWLFSSPTHHNHNFFAKFMAIVVESGYMHLQATKPDTVGWLIF
;
A
#
# COMPACT_ATOMS: atom_id res chain seq x y z
N MET A 1 2.93 1.06 -18.77
CA MET A 1 4.25 0.55 -19.20
C MET A 1 4.36 -0.96 -19.02
N PHE A 2 4.25 -1.49 -17.79
CA PHE A 2 4.43 -2.93 -17.50
C PHE A 2 3.51 -3.87 -18.30
N ARG A 3 2.23 -3.55 -18.49
CA ARG A 3 1.34 -4.31 -19.40
C ARG A 3 1.96 -4.51 -20.80
N LYS A 4 2.43 -3.42 -21.42
CA LYS A 4 3.00 -3.44 -22.77
C LYS A 4 4.28 -4.27 -22.84
N LEU A 5 5.06 -4.30 -21.75
CA LEU A 5 6.20 -5.21 -21.63
C LEU A 5 5.74 -6.67 -21.66
N MET A 6 4.73 -7.04 -20.87
CA MET A 6 4.19 -8.40 -20.85
C MET A 6 3.65 -8.81 -22.23
N GLU A 7 2.97 -7.91 -22.93
CA GLU A 7 2.50 -8.13 -24.30
C GLU A 7 3.65 -8.37 -25.29
N ARG A 8 4.73 -7.58 -25.20
CA ARG A 8 5.93 -7.76 -26.04
C ARG A 8 6.65 -9.07 -25.75
N LEU A 9 6.57 -9.57 -24.51
CA LEU A 9 7.06 -10.89 -24.13
C LEU A 9 6.10 -12.03 -24.54
N GLY A 10 4.99 -11.73 -25.22
CA GLY A 10 4.01 -12.72 -25.67
C GLY A 10 3.09 -13.26 -24.56
N MET A 11 3.12 -12.68 -23.36
CA MET A 11 2.32 -13.13 -22.24
C MET A 11 0.91 -12.55 -22.27
N LYS A 12 -0.07 -13.39 -22.61
CA LYS A 12 -1.50 -13.00 -22.65
C LYS A 12 -2.16 -12.94 -21.26
N LYS A 13 -1.66 -13.75 -20.32
CA LYS A 13 -2.08 -13.75 -18.92
C LYS A 13 -0.87 -13.98 -18.01
N PHE A 14 -0.84 -13.32 -16.86
CA PHE A 14 0.30 -13.38 -15.93
C PHE A 14 -0.13 -13.19 -14.48
N TYR A 15 0.72 -13.62 -13.54
CA TYR A 15 0.59 -13.29 -12.13
C TYR A 15 1.26 -11.95 -11.84
N LEU A 16 0.79 -11.27 -10.81
CA LEU A 16 1.36 -10.04 -10.32
C LEU A 16 1.81 -10.20 -8.87
N GLN A 17 2.97 -9.64 -8.55
CA GLN A 17 3.46 -9.53 -7.19
C GLN A 17 3.94 -8.09 -6.93
N GLY A 18 3.61 -7.53 -5.76
CA GLY A 18 4.04 -6.18 -5.41
C GLY A 18 4.17 -5.91 -3.91
N GLY A 19 5.23 -5.19 -3.56
CA GLY A 19 5.42 -4.48 -2.29
C GLY A 19 5.68 -3.00 -2.56
N ASP A 20 5.64 -2.14 -1.54
CA ASP A 20 5.89 -0.70 -1.66
C ASP A 20 5.15 -0.06 -2.87
N TRP A 21 5.77 0.74 -3.72
CA TRP A 21 5.19 1.27 -4.96
C TRP A 21 4.71 0.17 -5.91
N GLY A 22 5.40 -0.97 -5.94
CA GLY A 22 5.00 -2.15 -6.70
C GLY A 22 3.63 -2.68 -6.29
N SER A 23 3.26 -2.60 -5.01
CA SER A 23 1.92 -2.99 -4.54
C SER A 23 0.82 -2.10 -5.14
N LEU A 24 1.05 -0.78 -5.20
CA LEU A 24 0.12 0.17 -5.80
C LEU A 24 0.01 -0.04 -7.31
N ILE A 25 1.15 -0.20 -7.98
CA ILE A 25 1.20 -0.40 -9.44
C ILE A 25 0.50 -1.70 -9.83
N THR A 26 0.80 -2.81 -9.17
CA THR A 26 0.23 -4.12 -9.50
C THR A 26 -1.25 -4.23 -9.13
N SER A 27 -1.68 -3.60 -8.02
CA SER A 27 -3.11 -3.48 -7.68
C SER A 27 -3.89 -2.74 -8.76
N ASN A 28 -3.36 -1.60 -9.24
CA ASN A 28 -3.96 -0.87 -10.34
C ASN A 28 -3.95 -1.66 -11.65
N LEU A 29 -2.88 -2.38 -11.95
CA LEU A 29 -2.80 -3.21 -13.15
C LEU A 29 -3.84 -4.34 -13.14
N ALA A 30 -4.00 -5.03 -12.01
CA ALA A 30 -5.04 -6.04 -11.81
C ALA A 30 -6.46 -5.46 -11.95
N LYS A 31 -6.68 -4.24 -11.45
CA LYS A 31 -7.98 -3.55 -11.55
C LYS A 31 -8.31 -3.11 -12.98
N ILE A 32 -7.33 -2.60 -13.73
CA ILE A 32 -7.55 -2.05 -15.08
C ILE A 32 -7.61 -3.18 -16.13
N TYR A 33 -6.84 -4.26 -15.96
CA TYR A 33 -6.74 -5.36 -16.92
C TYR A 33 -7.01 -6.74 -16.29
N PRO A 34 -8.17 -6.95 -15.65
CA PRO A 34 -8.44 -8.17 -14.90
C PRO A 34 -8.42 -9.43 -15.77
N SER A 35 -8.78 -9.34 -17.05
CA SER A 35 -8.76 -10.48 -17.98
C SER A 35 -7.35 -10.99 -18.29
N GLN A 36 -6.32 -10.19 -18.05
CA GLN A 36 -4.90 -10.53 -18.28
C GLN A 36 -4.19 -10.97 -16.99
N VAL A 37 -4.87 -10.97 -15.85
CA VAL A 37 -4.25 -11.26 -14.55
C VAL A 37 -4.82 -12.55 -13.95
N PHE A 38 -3.96 -13.53 -13.73
CA PHE A 38 -4.36 -14.78 -13.05
C PHE A 38 -4.50 -14.63 -11.55
N GLY A 39 -3.67 -13.78 -10.94
CA GLY A 39 -3.68 -13.53 -9.51
C GLY A 39 -2.76 -12.40 -9.13
N LEU A 40 -3.03 -11.79 -7.98
CA LEU A 40 -2.26 -10.71 -7.40
C LEU A 40 -1.79 -11.12 -5.99
N HIS A 41 -0.50 -11.13 -5.77
CA HIS A 41 0.13 -11.37 -4.47
C HIS A 41 0.74 -10.06 -3.95
N LEU A 42 0.32 -9.62 -2.76
CA LEU A 42 0.86 -8.41 -2.13
C LEU A 42 1.52 -8.76 -0.81
N ASN A 43 2.76 -8.32 -0.62
CA ASN A 43 3.42 -8.34 0.69
C ASN A 43 3.27 -7.01 1.44
N MET A 44 2.64 -6.01 0.81
CA MET A 44 2.27 -4.74 1.44
C MET A 44 0.89 -4.34 0.95
N ILE A 45 -0.04 -4.13 1.90
CA ILE A 45 -1.39 -3.64 1.63
C ILE A 45 -1.51 -2.27 2.26
N GLY A 46 -1.38 -1.23 1.44
CA GLY A 46 -1.46 0.16 1.89
C GLY A 46 -2.89 0.58 2.18
N VAL A 47 -3.34 0.46 3.42
CA VAL A 47 -4.55 1.13 3.93
C VAL A 47 -4.09 2.30 4.78
N MET A 48 -3.98 3.48 4.17
CA MET A 48 -3.60 4.68 4.91
C MET A 48 -4.76 5.17 5.79
N PRO A 49 -4.47 5.73 6.98
CA PRO A 49 -5.45 6.51 7.74
C PRO A 49 -6.12 7.56 6.85
N GLY A 50 -7.44 7.67 6.88
CA GLY A 50 -8.18 8.60 6.02
C GLY A 50 -8.47 8.12 4.60
N SER A 51 -7.99 6.93 4.20
CA SER A 51 -8.33 6.34 2.88
C SER A 51 -9.83 6.14 2.67
N SER A 52 -10.59 5.92 3.74
CA SER A 52 -12.05 6.05 3.77
C SER A 52 -12.54 6.32 5.20
N LEU A 53 -13.73 6.88 5.33
CA LEU A 53 -14.40 7.04 6.63
C LEU A 53 -14.57 5.69 7.33
N ARG A 54 -14.95 4.65 6.57
CA ARG A 54 -15.14 3.29 7.10
C ARG A 54 -13.84 2.70 7.63
N ALA A 55 -12.74 2.76 6.87
CA ALA A 55 -11.45 2.20 7.30
C ALA A 55 -10.95 2.90 8.57
N THR A 56 -11.04 4.23 8.61
CA THR A 56 -10.63 5.04 9.78
C THR A 56 -11.49 4.70 11.00
N ALA A 57 -12.81 4.58 10.83
CA ALA A 57 -13.70 4.18 11.92
C ALA A 57 -13.37 2.78 12.45
N LEU A 58 -13.09 1.82 11.56
CA LEU A 58 -12.70 0.47 11.96
C LEU A 58 -11.38 0.45 12.72
N ASP A 59 -10.35 1.19 12.28
CA ASP A 59 -9.06 1.26 13.00
C ASP A 59 -9.20 1.86 14.41
N ILE A 60 -10.03 2.91 14.56
CA ILE A 60 -10.31 3.50 15.87
C ILE A 60 -11.04 2.50 16.77
N ILE A 61 -12.09 1.85 16.26
CA ILE A 61 -12.84 0.82 17.00
C ILE A 61 -11.92 -0.35 17.38
N GLY A 62 -11.07 -0.79 16.45
CA GLY A 62 -10.10 -1.86 16.68
C GLY A 62 -9.06 -1.52 17.75
N SER A 63 -8.85 -0.24 18.06
CA SER A 63 -8.00 0.19 19.17
C SER A 63 -8.68 0.05 20.53
N TRP A 64 -10.01 0.15 20.60
CA TRP A 64 -10.78 0.08 21.85
C TRP A 64 -11.33 -1.33 22.10
N ILE A 65 -11.78 -2.01 21.03
CA ILE A 65 -12.38 -3.33 21.07
C ILE A 65 -11.73 -4.21 19.98
N PRO A 66 -10.47 -4.63 20.17
CA PRO A 66 -9.71 -5.32 19.13
C PRO A 66 -10.34 -6.64 18.67
N LYS A 67 -11.06 -7.35 19.55
CA LYS A 67 -11.73 -8.62 19.23
C LYS A 67 -12.81 -8.51 18.13
N TRP A 68 -13.34 -7.31 17.89
CA TRP A 68 -14.35 -7.09 16.85
C TRP A 68 -13.74 -6.95 15.46
N LEU A 69 -12.47 -6.52 15.38
CA LEU A 69 -11.77 -6.31 14.12
C LEU A 69 -10.76 -7.42 13.83
N PHE A 70 -10.11 -7.94 14.86
CA PHE A 70 -9.04 -8.92 14.75
C PHE A 70 -9.47 -10.25 15.37
N SER A 71 -9.47 -11.31 14.55
CA SER A 71 -9.72 -12.68 15.02
C SER A 71 -8.55 -13.26 15.81
N SER A 72 -7.31 -12.84 15.49
CA SER A 72 -6.10 -13.34 16.13
C SER A 72 -5.69 -12.46 17.31
N PRO A 73 -5.37 -13.05 18.49
CA PRO A 73 -4.86 -12.31 19.64
C PRO A 73 -3.58 -11.51 19.38
N THR A 74 -2.79 -11.90 18.37
CA THR A 74 -1.56 -11.20 17.96
C THR A 74 -1.78 -9.74 17.60
N HIS A 75 -2.99 -9.37 17.20
CA HIS A 75 -3.34 -8.00 16.79
C HIS A 75 -4.15 -7.25 17.85
N HIS A 76 -4.30 -7.79 19.07
CA HIS A 76 -5.04 -7.11 20.13
C HIS A 76 -4.32 -5.89 20.72
N ASN A 77 -3.02 -5.75 20.47
CA ASN A 77 -2.26 -4.54 20.79
C ASN A 77 -2.38 -3.47 19.70
N HIS A 78 -3.43 -3.51 18.88
CA HIS A 78 -3.67 -2.50 17.85
C HIS A 78 -3.91 -1.14 18.50
N ASN A 79 -3.15 -0.14 18.07
CA ASN A 79 -3.32 1.24 18.50
C ASN A 79 -3.23 2.17 17.30
N PHE A 80 -4.35 2.75 16.94
CA PHE A 80 -4.48 3.69 15.82
C PHE A 80 -3.57 4.91 16.00
N PHE A 81 -3.56 5.53 17.19
CA PHE A 81 -2.80 6.76 17.42
C PHE A 81 -1.30 6.53 17.34
N ALA A 82 -0.80 5.44 17.93
CA ALA A 82 0.62 5.07 17.83
C ALA A 82 1.05 4.82 16.38
N LYS A 83 0.23 4.11 15.59
CA LYS A 83 0.48 3.89 14.16
C LYS A 83 0.46 5.18 13.36
N PHE A 84 -0.51 6.04 13.62
CA PHE A 84 -0.62 7.34 12.97
C PHE A 84 0.62 8.20 13.26
N MET A 85 1.04 8.28 14.52
CA MET A 85 2.25 9.01 14.89
C MET A 85 3.51 8.43 14.24
N ALA A 86 3.64 7.10 14.19
CA ALA A 86 4.75 6.46 13.48
C ALA A 86 4.77 6.86 12.00
N ILE A 87 3.62 6.90 11.32
CA ILE A 87 3.54 7.37 9.93
C ILE A 87 4.00 8.82 9.81
N VAL A 88 3.56 9.70 10.72
CA VAL A 88 3.99 11.11 10.71
C VAL A 88 5.51 11.22 10.84
N VAL A 89 6.12 10.50 11.79
CA VAL A 89 7.57 10.52 12.03
C VAL A 89 8.35 9.95 10.84
N GLU A 90 7.93 8.83 10.28
CA GLU A 90 8.67 8.11 9.23
C GLU A 90 8.44 8.66 7.81
N SER A 91 7.43 9.53 7.62
CA SER A 91 7.06 10.04 6.28
C SER A 91 7.88 11.24 5.79
N GLY A 92 8.93 11.66 6.52
CA GLY A 92 9.75 12.80 6.14
C GLY A 92 10.39 12.68 4.74
N TYR A 93 10.95 11.49 4.42
CA TYR A 93 11.52 11.25 3.09
C TYR A 93 10.47 11.36 1.99
N MET A 94 9.26 10.82 2.24
CA MET A 94 8.16 10.83 1.30
C MET A 94 7.69 12.25 1.02
N HIS A 95 7.59 13.10 2.05
CA HIS A 95 7.19 14.49 1.90
C HIS A 95 8.21 15.29 1.05
N LEU A 96 9.51 15.11 1.30
CA LEU A 96 10.55 15.77 0.52
C LEU A 96 10.56 15.30 -0.94
N GLN A 97 10.50 13.99 -1.18
CA GLN A 97 10.45 13.43 -2.54
C GLN A 97 9.18 13.82 -3.29
N ALA A 98 8.05 14.00 -2.60
CA ALA A 98 6.79 14.41 -3.23
C ALA A 98 6.74 15.90 -3.58
N THR A 99 7.53 16.76 -2.92
CA THR A 99 7.45 18.22 -3.09
C THR A 99 8.67 18.82 -3.78
N LYS A 100 9.87 18.30 -3.53
CA LYS A 100 11.15 18.81 -4.04
C LYS A 100 12.10 17.68 -4.44
N PRO A 101 11.67 16.75 -5.33
CA PRO A 101 12.47 15.59 -5.70
C PRO A 101 13.83 15.98 -6.31
N ASP A 102 13.89 16.98 -7.18
CA ASP A 102 15.16 17.42 -7.80
C ASP A 102 16.12 18.04 -6.78
N THR A 103 15.61 18.80 -5.82
CA THR A 103 16.45 19.43 -4.79
C THR A 103 17.16 18.39 -3.92
N VAL A 104 16.42 17.38 -3.45
CA VAL A 104 17.03 16.29 -2.66
C VAL A 104 17.85 15.36 -3.56
N GLY A 105 17.44 15.16 -4.81
CA GLY A 105 18.16 14.37 -5.80
C GLY A 105 19.57 14.90 -6.06
N TRP A 106 19.73 16.22 -6.23
CA TRP A 106 21.04 16.84 -6.44
C TRP A 106 22.04 16.62 -5.30
N LEU A 107 21.60 16.33 -4.08
CA LEU A 107 22.48 16.13 -2.92
C LEU A 107 22.95 14.68 -2.74
N ILE A 108 22.30 13.73 -3.40
CA ILE A 108 22.54 12.29 -3.23
C ILE A 108 23.19 11.64 -4.47
N PHE A 109 23.57 12.45 -5.46
CA PHE A 109 24.35 12.08 -6.65
C PHE A 109 25.59 12.97 -6.73
#